data_AF-A0A920AHK4-F1
#
_entry.id   AF-A0A920AHK4-F1
#
_cell.length_a   1.000
_cell.length_b   1.000
_cell.length_c   1.000
_cell.angle_alpha   90.00
_cell.angle_beta   90.00
_cell.angle_gamma   90.00
#
_symmetry.space_group_name_H-M   'P 1'
#
loop_
_entity.id
_entity.type
_entity.pdbx_description
1 polymer ?
#
loop_
_entity_poly.entity_id
_entity_poly.type
_entity_poly.pdbx_seq_one_letter_code
_entity_poly.pdbx_strand_id
1 'polypeptide(L)'
;MVDAQLTRDYPYGEALSHLLGYVGRVSAEDLLELDAKRYRGTLYTGKVGLEKRYEPLLHGQPGFQHVETNAHGRVLRVLEKEAPVPGKNLRLHLDLDLQRRRWRRWVINGARS
;
A
#
# COMPACT_ATOMS: atom_id res chain seq x y z
N MET A 1 -3.17 22.12 -1.76
CA MET A 1 -2.28 20.95 -1.74
C MET A 1 -3.17 19.75 -2.08
N VAL A 2 -2.96 19.10 -3.22
CA VAL A 2 -3.72 17.89 -3.58
C VAL A 2 -2.95 16.73 -2.95
N ASP A 3 -3.49 16.17 -1.87
CA ASP A 3 -2.94 14.99 -1.19
C ASP A 3 -3.36 13.76 -1.99
N ALA A 4 -2.39 13.05 -2.60
CA ALA A 4 -2.66 11.83 -3.32
C ALA A 4 -2.83 10.70 -2.29
N GLN A 5 -4.07 10.49 -1.84
CA GLN A 5 -4.37 9.42 -0.91
C GLN A 5 -4.45 8.08 -1.64
N LEU A 6 -3.59 7.14 -1.24
CA LEU A 6 -3.58 5.77 -1.76
C LEU A 6 -4.79 5.00 -1.20
N THR A 7 -5.88 4.91 -1.96
CA THR A 7 -7.02 4.05 -1.60
C THR A 7 -6.78 2.63 -2.13
N ARG A 8 -6.86 1.62 -1.25
CA ARG A 8 -6.75 0.20 -1.61
C ARG A 8 -8.11 -0.49 -1.49
N ASP A 9 -8.53 -1.19 -2.54
CA ASP A 9 -9.74 -2.02 -2.58
C ASP A 9 -9.33 -3.49 -2.46
N TYR A 10 -9.88 -4.19 -1.46
CA TYR A 10 -9.62 -5.62 -1.21
C TYR A 10 -10.93 -6.42 -1.28
N PRO A 11 -11.32 -6.91 -2.47
CA PRO A 11 -12.64 -7.53 -2.67
C PRO A 11 -12.84 -8.83 -1.88
N TYR A 12 -11.77 -9.41 -1.33
CA TYR A 12 -11.79 -10.66 -0.52
C TYR A 12 -11.26 -10.45 0.92
N GLY A 13 -11.36 -9.21 1.43
CA GLY A 13 -10.56 -8.65 2.52
C GLY A 13 -10.43 -9.44 3.82
N GLU A 14 -11.44 -10.22 4.25
CA GLU A 14 -11.38 -10.87 5.56
C GLU A 14 -10.55 -12.17 5.55
N ALA A 15 -10.69 -13.01 4.51
CA ALA A 15 -10.00 -14.29 4.41
C ALA A 15 -8.49 -14.17 4.09
N LEU A 16 -8.08 -13.06 3.47
CA LEU A 16 -6.72 -12.83 3.00
C LEU A 16 -6.02 -11.66 3.70
N SER A 17 -6.66 -11.02 4.68
CA SER A 17 -6.13 -9.89 5.46
C SER A 17 -4.69 -10.11 5.96
N HIS A 18 -4.42 -11.29 6.53
CA HIS A 18 -3.08 -11.65 7.04
C HIS A 18 -2.05 -11.88 5.92
N LEU A 19 -2.47 -12.30 4.73
CA LEU A 19 -1.61 -12.52 3.56
C LEU A 19 -1.31 -11.20 2.84
N LEU A 20 -2.37 -10.45 2.52
CA LEU A 20 -2.30 -9.14 1.86
C LEU A 20 -1.53 -8.15 2.74
N GLY A 21 -1.82 -8.14 4.03
CA GLY A 21 -1.29 -7.18 4.97
C GLY A 21 -2.02 -5.84 4.92
N TYR A 22 -1.38 -4.81 5.44
CA TYR A 22 -1.95 -3.47 5.54
C TYR A 22 -0.89 -2.39 5.35
N VAL A 23 -1.37 -1.17 5.06
CA VAL A 23 -0.58 0.07 5.04
C VAL A 23 -0.74 0.82 6.36
N GLY A 24 0.35 1.41 6.86
CA GLY A 24 0.35 2.18 8.09
C GLY A 24 1.16 3.45 7.94
N ARG A 25 1.04 4.39 8.90
CA ARG A 25 1.86 5.60 8.90
C ARG A 25 3.35 5.25 8.93
N VAL A 26 4.15 6.02 8.21
CA VAL A 26 5.61 5.93 8.25
C VAL A 26 6.07 6.28 9.67
N SER A 27 6.83 5.39 10.29
CA SER A 27 7.45 5.58 11.60
C SER A 27 8.94 5.93 11.46
N ALA A 28 9.57 6.33 12.56
CA ALA A 28 10.99 6.66 12.56
C ALA A 28 11.86 5.46 12.17
N GLU A 29 11.44 4.25 12.55
CA GLU A 29 12.12 3.00 12.24
C GLU A 29 12.03 2.67 10.74
N ASP A 30 10.88 2.92 10.10
CA ASP A 30 10.78 2.70 8.65
C ASP A 30 11.73 3.62 7.89
N LEU A 31 11.89 4.88 8.34
CA LEU A 31 12.79 5.84 7.69
C LEU A 31 14.27 5.41 7.68
N LEU A 32 14.65 4.44 8.51
CA LEU A 32 15.99 3.83 8.48
C LEU A 32 16.18 2.88 7.29
N GLU A 33 15.10 2.24 6.83
CA GLU A 33 15.11 1.29 5.71
C GLU A 33 14.65 1.91 4.38
N LEU A 34 13.82 2.97 4.46
CA LEU A 34 13.20 3.60 3.32
C LEU A 34 14.10 4.67 2.67
N ASP A 35 14.02 4.78 1.35
CA ASP A 35 14.68 5.86 0.62
C ASP A 35 14.00 7.21 0.91
N ALA A 36 14.70 8.07 1.66
CA ALA A 36 14.22 9.39 2.05
C ALA A 36 13.78 10.28 0.86
N LYS A 37 14.37 10.11 -0.33
CA LYS A 37 13.93 10.85 -1.52
C LYS A 37 12.59 10.33 -2.03
N ARG A 38 12.42 9.00 -2.08
CA ARG A 38 11.17 8.37 -2.53
C ARG A 38 10.03 8.56 -1.55
N TYR A 39 10.30 8.69 -0.26
CA TYR A 39 9.28 8.87 0.78
C TYR A 39 9.08 10.34 1.17
N ARG A 40 9.69 11.27 0.42
CA ARG A 40 9.53 12.70 0.68
C ARG A 40 8.07 13.12 0.43
N GLY A 41 7.37 13.48 1.50
CA GLY A 41 5.96 13.83 1.44
C GLY A 41 5.00 12.62 1.45
N THR A 42 5.52 11.40 1.58
CA THR A 42 4.68 10.19 1.73
C THR A 42 4.43 9.91 3.22
N LEU A 43 3.15 9.74 3.58
CA LEU A 43 2.75 9.53 4.98
C LEU A 43 2.51 8.06 5.35
N TYR A 44 2.36 7.17 4.38
CA TYR A 44 1.99 5.76 4.58
C TYR A 44 2.93 4.81 3.81
N THR A 45 3.15 3.62 4.37
CA THR A 45 3.96 2.55 3.78
C THR A 45 3.35 1.19 4.10
N GLY A 46 3.57 0.18 3.25
CA GLY A 46 3.21 -1.21 3.50
C GLY A 46 3.93 -1.77 4.73
N LYS A 47 3.18 -2.23 5.73
CA LYS A 47 3.73 -2.67 7.02
C LYS A 47 4.00 -4.16 7.10
N VAL A 48 3.13 -4.97 6.50
CA VAL A 48 3.19 -6.43 6.57
C VAL A 48 2.71 -7.07 5.27
N GLY A 49 2.88 -8.39 5.16
CA GLY A 49 2.32 -9.19 4.08
C GLY A 49 2.83 -8.78 2.70
N LEU A 50 1.93 -8.82 1.71
CA LEU A 50 2.23 -8.43 0.34
C LEU A 50 2.41 -6.92 0.18
N GLU A 51 1.74 -6.10 1.00
CA GLU A 51 1.96 -4.64 1.00
C GLU A 51 3.44 -4.31 1.27
N LYS A 52 4.02 -4.82 2.37
CA LYS A 52 5.46 -4.59 2.66
C LYS A 52 6.37 -5.21 1.60
N ARG A 53 6.06 -6.43 1.15
CA ARG A 53 6.93 -7.17 0.20
C ARG A 53 6.99 -6.50 -1.17
N TYR A 54 5.86 -5.99 -1.66
CA TYR A 54 5.75 -5.37 -2.97
C TYR A 54 5.74 -3.84 -2.93
N GLU A 55 5.99 -3.24 -1.76
CA GLU A 55 6.11 -1.80 -1.55
C GLU A 55 6.94 -1.09 -2.65
N PRO A 56 8.12 -1.61 -3.10
CA PRO A 56 8.88 -0.94 -4.15
C PRO A 56 8.10 -0.78 -5.47
N LEU A 57 7.22 -1.73 -5.80
CA LEU A 57 6.36 -1.70 -6.98
C LEU A 57 5.05 -0.93 -6.72
N LEU A 58 4.50 -1.05 -5.52
CA LEU A 58 3.19 -0.55 -5.13
C LEU A 58 3.18 0.95 -4.77
N HIS A 59 4.29 1.47 -4.26
CA HIS A 59 4.44 2.86 -3.81
C HIS A 59 4.43 3.87 -4.97
N GLY A 60 4.99 3.50 -6.11
CA GLY A 60 5.21 4.45 -7.21
C GLY A 60 6.29 5.47 -6.89
N GLN A 61 6.20 6.66 -7.49
CA GLN A 61 7.12 7.78 -7.30
C GLN A 61 6.32 9.06 -7.00
N PRO A 62 6.60 9.75 -5.89
CA PRO A 62 5.93 11.01 -5.60
C PRO A 62 6.41 12.08 -6.58
N GLY A 63 5.47 12.92 -7.02
CA GLY A 63 5.80 14.13 -7.77
C GLY A 63 6.26 15.25 -6.83
N PHE A 64 6.67 16.38 -7.39
CA PHE A 64 7.02 17.56 -6.61
C PHE A 64 6.53 18.85 -7.27
N GLN A 65 6.47 19.91 -6.47
CA GLN A 65 6.19 21.27 -6.94
C GLN A 65 7.16 22.24 -6.30
N HIS A 66 7.93 22.96 -7.11
CA HIS A 66 8.68 24.14 -6.65
C HIS A 66 7.77 25.35 -6.76
N VAL A 67 7.54 26.00 -5.61
CA VAL A 67 6.68 27.17 -5.50
C VAL A 67 7.47 28.37 -4.99
N GLU A 68 7.26 29.52 -5.62
CA GLU A 68 7.76 30.80 -5.10
C GLU A 68 6.77 31.33 -4.07
N THR A 69 7.24 31.61 -2.85
CA THR A 69 6.41 32.15 -1.76
C THR A 69 6.89 33.53 -1.33
N ASN A 70 5.96 34.41 -0.96
CA ASN A 70 6.30 35.68 -0.33
C ASN A 70 6.70 35.49 1.15
N ALA A 71 7.16 36.57 1.80
CA ALA A 71 7.55 36.56 3.23
C ALA A 71 6.42 36.16 4.21
N HIS A 72 5.17 36.12 3.74
CA HIS A 72 4.00 35.70 4.52
C HIS A 72 3.59 34.23 4.20
N GLY A 73 4.41 33.48 3.46
CA GLY A 73 4.16 32.08 3.11
C GLY A 73 3.09 31.86 2.04
N ARG A 74 2.57 32.92 1.39
CA ARG A 74 1.61 32.77 0.30
C ARG A 74 2.34 32.38 -0.97
N VAL A 75 1.84 31.32 -1.61
CA VAL A 75 2.34 30.86 -2.93
C VAL A 75 1.99 31.91 -3.98
N LEU A 76 3.02 32.49 -4.60
CA LEU A 76 2.92 33.47 -5.68
C LEU A 76 2.80 32.79 -7.04
N ARG A 77 3.62 31.76 -7.30
CA ARG A 77 3.55 30.94 -8.53
C ARG A 77 4.27 29.60 -8.37
N VAL A 78 3.97 28.67 -9.28
CA VAL A 78 4.67 27.40 -9.45
C VAL A 78 5.79 27.60 -10.47
N LEU A 79 7.03 27.34 -10.08
CA LEU A 79 8.20 27.44 -10.95
C LEU A 79 8.44 26.16 -11.74
N GLU A 80 8.21 25.01 -11.09
CA GLU A 80 8.44 23.68 -11.66
C GLU A 80 7.47 22.69 -11.03
N LYS A 81 7.00 21.72 -11.82
CA LYS A 81 6.12 20.66 -11.37
C LYS A 81 6.46 19.37 -12.09
N GLU A 82 6.62 18.31 -11.30
CA GLU A 82 6.65 16.94 -11.80
C GLU A 82 5.43 16.18 -11.26
N ALA A 83 4.70 15.51 -12.16
CA ALA A 83 3.54 14.73 -11.78
C ALA A 83 3.98 13.41 -11.09
N PRO A 84 3.26 12.93 -10.07
CA PRO A 84 3.54 11.64 -9.48
C PRO A 84 3.32 10.51 -10.49
N VAL A 85 4.13 9.45 -10.37
CA VAL A 85 3.94 8.21 -11.11
C VAL A 85 3.27 7.19 -10.19
N PRO A 86 2.03 6.75 -10.49
CA PRO A 86 1.35 5.77 -9.65
C PRO A 86 2.09 4.44 -9.62
N GLY A 87 2.01 3.75 -8.48
CA GLY A 87 2.53 2.39 -8.35
C GLY A 87 1.82 1.39 -9.25
N LYS A 88 2.42 0.21 -9.40
CA LYS A 88 1.84 -0.88 -10.19
C LYS A 88 0.70 -1.55 -9.46
N ASN A 89 -0.25 -2.09 -10.22
CA ASN A 89 -1.28 -2.96 -9.68
C ASN A 89 -0.74 -4.38 -9.49
N LEU A 90 -1.01 -4.99 -8.34
CA LEU A 90 -0.70 -6.39 -8.08
C LEU A 90 -1.92 -7.25 -8.41
N ARG A 91 -1.80 -8.15 -9.39
CA ARG A 91 -2.82 -9.17 -9.69
C ARG A 91 -2.36 -10.52 -9.14
N LEU A 92 -3.11 -11.06 -8.19
CA LEU A 92 -2.81 -12.33 -7.54
C LEU A 92 -3.73 -13.42 -8.09
N HIS A 93 -3.15 -14.55 -8.48
CA HIS A 93 -3.90 -15.77 -8.79
C HIS A 93 -3.93 -16.61 -7.51
N LEU A 94 -4.77 -16.22 -6.56
CA LEU A 94 -5.03 -16.97 -5.33
C LEU A 94 -6.22 -17.90 -5.58
N ASP A 95 -5.95 -19.19 -5.70
CA ASP A 95 -7.00 -20.21 -5.76
C ASP A 95 -7.61 -20.37 -4.35
N LEU A 96 -8.63 -19.55 -4.07
CA LEU A 96 -9.40 -19.58 -2.83
C LEU A 96 -10.19 -20.89 -2.65
N ASP A 97 -10.45 -21.63 -3.74
CA ASP A 97 -11.17 -22.91 -3.71
C ASP A 97 -10.27 -24.05 -3.22
N LEU A 98 -8.95 -23.93 -3.39
CA LEU A 98 -8.00 -24.87 -2.80
C LEU A 98 -7.95 -24.76 -1.26
N GLN A 99 -8.11 -23.55 -0.70
CA GLN A 99 -8.14 -23.34 0.76
C GLN A 99 -9.48 -23.74 1.40
N ARG A 100 -10.62 -23.53 0.71
CA ARG A 100 -11.95 -23.90 1.24
C ARG A 100 -12.19 -25.41 1.33
N ARG A 101 -11.49 -26.24 0.56
CA ARG A 101 -11.70 -27.70 0.56
C ARG A 101 -11.14 -28.44 1.79
N ARG A 102 -10.47 -27.77 2.73
CA ARG A 102 -9.99 -28.43 3.96
C ARG A 102 -11.07 -28.62 5.05
N TRP A 103 -12.23 -27.95 4.95
CA TRP A 103 -13.29 -27.97 5.98
C TRP A 103 -14.52 -28.84 5.66
N ARG A 104 -14.49 -29.70 4.63
CA ARG A 104 -15.62 -30.58 4.28
C ARG A 104 -15.21 -32.03 4.03
N ARG A 105 -14.36 -32.57 4.91
CA ARG A 105 -14.05 -34.03 4.96
C ARG A 105 -14.16 -34.65 6.35
N TRP A 106 -14.37 -33.86 7.41
CA TRP A 106 -14.38 -34.35 8.79
C TRP A 106 -15.76 -34.40 9.46
N VAL A 107 -16.87 -34.29 8.71
CA VAL A 107 -18.24 -34.44 9.27
C VAL A 107 -18.98 -35.67 8.75
N ILE A 108 -18.46 -36.41 7.76
CA ILE A 108 -19.20 -37.55 7.15
C ILE A 108 -18.60 -38.92 7.48
N ASN A 109 -17.46 -39.02 8.19
CA ASN A 109 -16.83 -40.31 8.52
C ASN A 109 -16.60 -40.53 10.03
N GLY A 110 -17.15 -39.68 10.91
CA GLY A 110 -16.99 -39.81 12.37
C GLY A 110 -18.16 -40.51 13.09
N ALA A 111 -19.19 -40.93 12.35
CA ALA A 111 -20.37 -41.62 12.89
C ALA A 111 -20.51 -43.01 12.26
N ARG A 112 -19.50 -43.86 12.46
CA ARG A 112 -19.56 -45.33 12.34
C ARG A 112 -18.18 -45.90 12.66
N SER A 113 -17.91 -46.07 13.95
CA SER A 113 -17.08 -47.13 14.55
C SER A 113 -17.28 -47.05 16.06
#